data_AF-A0A7C3UZZ1-F1
#
_entry.id   AF-A0A7C3UZZ1-F1
#
_cell.length_a   1.000
_cell.length_b   1.000
_cell.length_c   1.000
_cell.angle_alpha   90.00
_cell.angle_beta   90.00
_cell.angle_gamma   90.00
#
_symmetry.space_group_name_H-M   'P 1'
#
loop_
_entity.id
_entity.type
_entity.pdbx_description
1 polymer ?
#
loop_
_entity_poly.entity_id
_entity_poly.type
_entity_poly.pdbx_seq_one_letter_code
_entity_poly.pdbx_strand_id
1 'polypeptide(L)'
;MVFIIYDLLGTLVLQDCQITQSFAPRRGALDTLRAQRRLGWMSALFADDERKLVEEVLLKSGLAGAFAEIHSGEEIDEEGLKNLSALSKKNYWVIFVGDMTRDLRAAKKYGISFVKVLPFTSREEEFDFSEVHELIDAIISEKFGEYKEKHKLEKVYEAPEFIDFAGEHVRIRVYLDRFEAQFY
;
A
#
# COMPACT_ATOMS: atom_id res chain seq x y z
N MET A 1 -10.79 -2.31 12.13
CA MET A 1 -10.31 -0.99 11.63
C MET A 1 -9.11 -1.23 10.73
N VAL A 2 -8.93 -0.41 9.70
CA VAL A 2 -7.93 -0.62 8.64
C VAL A 2 -6.88 0.48 8.72
N PHE A 3 -5.61 0.08 8.74
CA PHE A 3 -4.44 0.93 8.73
C PHE A 3 -3.58 0.58 7.51
N ILE A 4 -3.40 1.54 6.61
CA ILE A 4 -2.63 1.34 5.39
C ILE A 4 -1.40 2.23 5.42
N ILE A 5 -0.25 1.62 5.22
CA ILE A 5 1.05 2.28 5.17
C ILE A 5 1.45 2.35 3.72
N TYR A 6 1.79 3.54 3.26
CA TYR A 6 2.25 3.79 1.90
C TYR A 6 3.70 4.19 1.89
N ASP A 7 4.46 3.59 0.97
CA ASP A 7 5.67 4.19 0.46
C ASP A 7 5.35 5.38 -0.47
N LEU A 8 6.32 6.29 -0.67
CA LEU A 8 6.15 7.55 -1.40
C LEU A 8 6.68 7.48 -2.84
N LEU A 9 8.00 7.52 -3.01
CA LEU A 9 8.65 7.67 -4.32
C LEU A 9 8.73 6.32 -5.03
N GLY A 10 8.30 6.26 -6.29
CA GLY A 10 8.19 5.00 -7.02
C GLY A 10 6.92 4.20 -6.67
N THR A 11 6.23 4.53 -5.58
CA THR A 11 4.93 3.93 -5.23
C THR A 11 3.76 4.84 -5.62
N LEU A 12 3.65 6.00 -4.97
CA LEU A 12 2.57 6.97 -5.13
C LEU A 12 2.96 8.18 -5.99
N VAL A 13 4.25 8.50 -6.04
CA VAL A 13 4.76 9.70 -6.70
C VAL A 13 5.96 9.34 -7.55
N LEU A 14 5.97 9.84 -8.79
CA LEU A 14 7.13 9.81 -9.67
C LEU A 14 7.93 11.09 -9.46
N GLN A 15 9.23 10.95 -9.18
CA GLN A 15 10.19 12.03 -9.34
C GLN A 15 10.66 12.07 -10.78
N ASP A 16 10.39 13.17 -11.48
CA ASP A 16 10.86 13.36 -12.84
C ASP A 16 12.33 13.78 -12.83
N CYS A 17 13.23 12.87 -13.20
CA CYS A 17 14.67 13.14 -13.21
C CYS A 17 15.10 14.10 -14.33
N GLN A 18 14.25 14.33 -15.35
CA GLN A 18 14.56 15.25 -16.46
C GLN A 18 14.23 16.70 -16.11
N ILE A 19 13.27 16.91 -15.19
CA ILE A 19 12.89 18.24 -14.71
C ILE A 19 13.14 18.29 -13.21
N THR A 20 14.20 19.01 -12.82
CA THR A 20 14.62 19.11 -11.42
C THR A 20 13.45 19.53 -10.52
N GLN A 21 13.17 18.74 -9.49
CA GLN A 21 12.09 18.97 -8.50
C GLN A 21 10.66 18.97 -9.06
N SER A 22 10.40 18.22 -10.12
CA SER A 22 9.06 17.93 -10.62
C SER A 22 8.58 16.59 -10.07
N PHE A 23 7.43 16.62 -9.39
CA PHE A 23 6.80 15.44 -8.78
C PHE A 23 5.41 15.26 -9.37
N ALA A 24 5.09 14.04 -9.81
CA ALA A 24 3.79 13.72 -10.36
C ALA A 24 3.13 12.63 -9.52
N PRO A 25 1.90 12.83 -9.00
CA PRO A 25 1.18 11.76 -8.34
C PRO A 25 0.78 10.69 -9.36
N ARG A 26 0.79 9.43 -8.93
CA ARG A 26 0.27 8.31 -9.72
C ARG A 26 -1.23 8.48 -9.90
N ARG A 27 -1.74 8.08 -11.08
CA ARG A 27 -3.17 8.20 -11.39
C ARG A 27 -3.99 7.49 -10.32
N GLY A 28 -5.04 8.15 -9.84
CA GLY A 28 -5.95 7.61 -8.81
C GLY A 28 -5.42 7.61 -7.37
N ALA A 29 -4.17 8.01 -7.10
CA ALA A 29 -3.60 8.02 -5.75
C ALA A 29 -4.40 8.89 -4.77
N LEU A 30 -4.70 10.13 -5.15
CA LEU A 30 -5.43 11.06 -4.30
C LEU A 30 -6.89 10.62 -4.06
N ASP A 31 -7.55 10.11 -5.09
CA ASP A 31 -8.93 9.64 -4.98
C ASP A 31 -9.02 8.36 -4.14
N THR A 32 -8.02 7.49 -4.23
CA THR A 32 -7.84 6.34 -3.34
C THR A 32 -7.74 6.78 -1.88
N LEU A 33 -6.82 7.69 -1.56
CA LEU A 33 -6.65 8.18 -0.17
C LEU A 33 -7.93 8.86 0.36
N ARG A 34 -8.64 9.60 -0.49
CA ARG A 34 -9.94 10.20 -0.14
C ARG A 34 -11.02 9.14 0.11
N ALA A 35 -11.09 8.10 -0.72
CA ALA A 35 -12.05 7.01 -0.54
C ALA A 35 -11.82 6.27 0.78
N GLN A 36 -10.55 5.92 1.07
CA GLN A 36 -10.14 5.29 2.32
C GLN A 36 -10.51 6.14 3.55
N ARG A 37 -10.23 7.45 3.49
CA ARG A 37 -10.61 8.38 4.56
C ARG A 37 -12.13 8.41 4.80
N ARG A 38 -12.94 8.35 3.74
CA ARG A 38 -14.42 8.28 3.86
C ARG A 38 -14.90 6.98 4.50
N LEU A 39 -14.19 5.88 4.27
CA LEU A 39 -14.45 4.59 4.91
C LEU A 39 -13.92 4.52 6.35
N GLY A 40 -13.31 5.59 6.86
CA GLY A 40 -12.71 5.63 8.19
C GLY A 40 -11.43 4.82 8.30
N TRP A 41 -10.78 4.51 7.18
CA TRP A 41 -9.47 3.87 7.16
C TRP A 41 -8.40 4.93 7.44
N MET A 42 -7.33 4.51 8.10
CA MET A 42 -6.23 5.38 8.46
C MET A 42 -5.05 5.12 7.53
N SER A 43 -4.68 6.13 6.74
CA SER A 43 -3.56 6.05 5.79
C SER A 43 -2.36 6.78 6.38
N ALA A 44 -1.21 6.11 6.46
CA ALA A 44 0.06 6.67 6.90
C ALA A 44 1.08 6.61 5.77
N LEU A 45 2.03 7.56 5.77
CA LEU A 45 3.14 7.59 4.83
C LEU A 45 4.44 7.22 5.55
N PHE A 46 5.20 6.31 4.95
CA PHE A 46 6.52 5.88 5.38
C PHE A 46 7.48 6.11 4.23
N ALA A 47 8.40 7.06 4.37
CA ALA A 47 9.39 7.37 3.35
C ALA A 47 10.80 7.37 3.94
N ASP A 48 11.75 6.74 3.26
CA ASP A 48 13.16 6.75 3.67
C ASP A 48 13.84 8.11 3.45
N ASP A 49 13.21 8.98 2.68
CA ASP A 49 13.69 10.32 2.37
C ASP A 49 13.67 11.25 3.60
N GLU A 50 14.59 12.22 3.62
CA GLU A 50 14.58 13.27 4.64
C GLU A 50 13.23 14.00 4.68
N ARG A 51 12.76 14.32 5.89
CA ARG A 51 11.47 14.98 6.13
C ARG A 51 11.20 16.18 5.22
N LYS A 52 12.23 17.01 4.99
CA LYS A 52 12.11 18.20 4.15
C LYS A 52 11.79 17.85 2.69
N LEU A 53 12.40 16.78 2.16
CA LEU A 53 12.11 16.29 0.81
C LEU A 53 10.69 15.71 0.76
N VAL A 54 10.29 14.92 1.75
CA VAL A 54 8.92 14.36 1.84
C VAL A 54 7.86 15.46 1.82
N GLU A 55 8.03 16.50 2.64
CA GLU A 55 7.10 17.64 2.69
C GLU A 55 7.02 18.38 1.33
N GLU A 56 8.17 18.57 0.66
CA GLU A 56 8.23 19.18 -0.68
C GLU A 56 7.51 18.31 -1.73
N VAL A 57 7.75 17.00 -1.72
CA VAL A 57 7.11 16.03 -2.62
C VAL A 57 5.60 16.07 -2.45
N LEU A 58 5.11 16.01 -1.20
CA LEU A 58 3.67 16.03 -0.92
C LEU A 58 3.01 17.34 -1.37
N LEU A 59 3.67 18.47 -1.14
CA LEU A 59 3.15 19.77 -1.57
C LEU A 59 3.08 19.85 -3.11
N LYS A 60 4.16 19.49 -3.80
CA LYS A 60 4.26 19.62 -5.26
C LYS A 60 3.44 18.57 -6.03
N SER A 61 3.26 17.38 -5.46
CA SER A 61 2.42 16.32 -6.03
C SER A 61 0.92 16.51 -5.74
N GLY A 62 0.55 17.44 -4.85
CA GLY A 62 -0.84 17.66 -4.45
C GLY A 62 -1.38 16.65 -3.43
N LEU A 63 -0.50 15.90 -2.77
CA LEU A 63 -0.84 14.93 -1.71
C LEU A 63 -0.72 15.50 -0.29
N ALA A 64 -0.45 16.80 -0.15
CA ALA A 64 -0.40 17.47 1.15
C ALA A 64 -1.72 17.28 1.93
N GLY A 65 -1.60 16.81 3.18
CA GLY A 65 -2.75 16.54 4.06
C GLY A 65 -3.56 15.30 3.70
N ALA A 66 -3.08 14.46 2.78
CA ALA A 66 -3.76 13.22 2.40
C ALA A 66 -3.56 12.08 3.43
N PHE A 67 -2.50 12.14 4.23
CA PHE A 67 -2.14 11.12 5.22
C PHE A 67 -2.47 11.59 6.65
N ALA A 68 -2.88 10.64 7.50
CA ALA A 68 -3.10 10.87 8.91
C ALA A 68 -1.78 10.96 9.69
N GLU A 69 -0.78 10.19 9.27
CA GLU A 69 0.57 10.17 9.84
C GLU A 69 1.62 10.18 8.74
N ILE A 70 2.76 10.82 9.01
CA ILE A 70 3.91 10.87 8.11
C ILE A 70 5.15 10.54 8.93
N HIS A 71 5.86 9.49 8.52
CA HIS A 71 7.11 9.02 9.10
C HIS A 71 8.18 9.12 8.01
N SER A 72 9.30 9.77 8.30
CA SER A 72 10.32 10.12 7.29
C SER A 72 11.74 9.92 7.79
N GLY A 73 12.66 9.50 6.91
CA GLY A 73 14.07 9.29 7.23
C GLY A 73 14.32 8.02 8.05
N GLU A 74 15.27 8.07 8.98
CA GLU A 74 15.65 6.93 9.84
C GLU A 74 14.61 6.58 10.91
N GLU A 75 13.49 7.31 11.00
CA GLU A 75 12.39 7.03 11.95
C GLU A 75 11.68 5.68 11.68
N ILE A 76 11.99 5.04 10.56
CA ILE A 76 11.51 3.70 10.19
C ILE A 76 12.53 2.66 10.67
N ASP A 77 12.73 2.58 11.99
CA ASP A 77 13.55 1.55 12.60
C ASP A 77 12.79 0.22 12.78
N GLU A 78 13.49 -0.83 13.19
CA GLU A 78 12.89 -2.12 13.49
C GLU A 78 11.80 -2.04 14.59
N GLU A 79 11.85 -1.02 15.45
CA GLU A 79 10.93 -0.82 16.57
C GLU A 79 9.60 -0.20 16.11
N GLY A 80 9.62 0.73 15.16
CA GLY A 80 8.43 1.25 14.48
C GLY A 80 7.62 0.16 13.79
N LEU A 81 8.29 -0.72 13.03
CA LEU A 81 7.65 -1.87 12.39
C LEU A 81 7.15 -2.92 13.39
N LYS A 82 7.86 -3.13 14.50
CA LYS A 82 7.42 -4.01 15.59
C LYS A 82 6.15 -3.48 16.26
N ASN A 83 6.02 -2.17 16.42
CA ASN A 83 4.81 -1.55 16.95
C ASN A 83 3.61 -1.72 16.00
N LEU A 84 3.83 -1.60 14.69
CA LEU A 84 2.82 -1.87 13.67
C LEU A 84 2.35 -3.33 13.68
N SER A 85 3.27 -4.28 13.86
CA SER A 85 2.94 -5.70 14.07
C SER A 85 2.13 -5.94 15.35
N ALA A 86 2.38 -5.18 16.41
CA ALA A 86 1.57 -5.27 17.63
C ALA A 86 0.13 -4.77 17.39
N LEU A 87 -0.09 -3.87 16.43
CA LEU A 87 -1.43 -3.45 16.01
C LEU A 87 -2.15 -4.56 15.22
N SER A 88 -1.50 -5.29 14.32
CA SER A 88 -2.17 -6.36 13.57
C SER A 88 -2.76 -7.44 14.50
N LYS A 89 -2.09 -7.71 15.64
CA LYS A 89 -2.56 -8.63 16.69
C LYS A 89 -3.79 -8.18 17.48
N LYS A 90 -4.27 -6.93 17.28
CA LYS A 90 -5.44 -6.36 17.97
C LYS A 90 -6.68 -6.26 17.07
N ASN A 91 -6.83 -7.15 16.08
CA ASN A 91 -7.92 -7.15 15.09
C ASN A 91 -7.92 -5.90 14.17
N TYR A 92 -6.75 -5.31 13.91
CA TYR A 92 -6.58 -4.28 12.90
C TYR A 92 -6.04 -4.90 11.62
N TRP A 93 -6.61 -4.53 10.47
CA TRP A 93 -5.99 -4.80 9.18
C TRP A 93 -4.82 -3.82 9.02
N VAL A 94 -3.58 -4.31 9.06
CA VAL A 94 -2.38 -3.49 8.83
C VAL A 94 -1.77 -3.93 7.51
N ILE A 95 -1.76 -3.02 6.53
CA ILE A 95 -1.37 -3.32 5.15
C ILE A 95 -0.29 -2.33 4.69
N PHE A 96 0.84 -2.83 4.22
CA PHE A 96 1.90 -2.04 3.62
C PHE A 96 1.76 -2.02 2.09
N VAL A 97 1.85 -0.87 1.45
CA VAL A 97 1.80 -0.74 0.00
C VAL A 97 3.06 -0.04 -0.48
N GLY A 98 3.85 -0.70 -1.33
CA GLY A 98 5.11 -0.18 -1.84
C GLY A 98 5.59 -0.89 -3.10
N ASP A 99 6.57 -0.34 -3.79
CA ASP A 99 7.18 -0.93 -4.99
C ASP A 99 8.49 -1.69 -4.67
N MET A 100 9.24 -1.23 -3.67
CA MET A 100 10.54 -1.75 -3.30
C MET A 100 10.45 -3.08 -2.54
N THR A 101 11.33 -4.02 -2.90
CA THR A 101 11.38 -5.36 -2.27
C THR A 101 11.88 -5.32 -0.82
N ARG A 102 12.57 -4.24 -0.43
CA ARG A 102 13.10 -4.08 0.93
C ARG A 102 11.97 -3.91 1.95
N ASP A 103 11.00 -3.06 1.66
CA ASP A 103 9.92 -2.73 2.60
C ASP A 103 9.01 -3.93 2.81
N LEU A 104 8.84 -4.73 1.75
CA LEU A 104 8.09 -5.98 1.78
C LEU A 104 8.79 -7.08 2.59
N ARG A 105 10.14 -7.14 2.56
CA ARG A 105 10.90 -8.05 3.44
C ARG A 105 10.69 -7.68 4.90
N ALA A 106 10.63 -6.39 5.20
CA ALA A 106 10.39 -5.89 6.54
C ALA A 106 8.95 -6.19 7.00
N ALA A 107 7.94 -5.89 6.18
CA ALA A 107 6.54 -6.24 6.45
C ALA A 107 6.37 -7.76 6.67
N LYS A 108 6.98 -8.58 5.81
CA LYS A 108 6.98 -10.05 5.93
C LYS A 108 7.63 -10.55 7.23
N LYS A 109 8.76 -9.97 7.65
CA LYS A 109 9.45 -10.32 8.91
C LYS A 109 8.52 -10.17 10.12
N TYR A 110 7.60 -9.21 10.05
CA TYR A 110 6.70 -8.86 11.15
C TYR A 110 5.24 -9.31 10.96
N GLY A 111 4.94 -10.10 9.93
CA GLY A 111 3.58 -10.61 9.65
C GLY A 111 2.58 -9.51 9.32
N ILE A 112 3.04 -8.45 8.65
CA ILE A 112 2.20 -7.34 8.18
C ILE A 112 1.78 -7.66 6.74
N SER A 113 0.49 -7.51 6.45
CA SER A 113 -0.04 -7.68 5.08
C SER A 113 0.64 -6.69 4.14
N PHE A 114 0.85 -7.04 2.88
CA PHE A 114 1.47 -6.15 1.92
C PHE A 114 0.85 -6.23 0.53
N VAL A 115 0.98 -5.14 -0.23
CA VAL A 115 0.70 -5.03 -1.66
C VAL A 115 1.92 -4.41 -2.34
N LYS A 116 2.66 -5.24 -3.08
CA LYS A 116 3.73 -4.82 -3.96
C LYS A 116 3.14 -4.30 -5.26
N VAL A 117 3.30 -3.03 -5.54
CA VAL A 117 2.94 -2.46 -6.85
C VAL A 117 4.14 -2.46 -7.79
N LEU A 118 3.91 -2.39 -9.10
CA LEU A 118 5.00 -2.10 -10.03
C LEU A 118 5.59 -0.71 -9.73
N PRO A 119 6.92 -0.54 -9.84
CA PRO A 119 7.56 0.77 -9.69
C PRO A 119 7.00 1.79 -10.69
N PHE A 120 6.54 2.91 -10.15
CA PHE A 120 6.03 4.03 -10.91
C PHE A 120 7.20 4.82 -11.51
N THR A 121 7.51 4.53 -12.77
CA THR A 121 8.71 5.04 -13.45
C THR A 121 8.41 6.02 -14.59
N SER A 122 7.16 6.12 -15.04
CA SER A 122 6.74 7.02 -16.12
C SER A 122 5.33 7.53 -15.93
N ARG A 123 5.07 8.79 -16.31
CA ARG A 123 3.73 9.40 -16.30
C ARG A 123 2.76 8.77 -17.29
N GLU A 124 3.28 8.05 -18.28
CA GLU A 124 2.49 7.38 -19.33
C GLU A 124 1.96 6.02 -18.86
N GLU A 125 2.30 5.59 -17.64
CA GLU A 125 1.81 4.34 -17.08
C GLU A 125 0.27 4.33 -16.99
N GLU A 126 -0.35 3.26 -17.50
CA GLU A 126 -1.81 3.13 -17.53
C GLU A 126 -2.42 2.58 -16.23
N PHE A 127 -1.60 2.15 -15.28
CA PHE A 127 -2.09 1.55 -14.03
C PHE A 127 -2.77 2.61 -13.17
N ASP A 128 -4.00 2.31 -12.76
CA ASP A 128 -4.75 3.16 -11.84
C ASP A 128 -4.54 2.70 -10.40
N PHE A 129 -4.07 3.60 -9.55
CA PHE A 129 -3.85 3.27 -8.15
C PHE A 129 -5.16 2.96 -7.40
N SER A 130 -6.33 3.33 -7.95
CA SER A 130 -7.62 2.89 -7.42
C SER A 130 -7.78 1.36 -7.43
N GLU A 131 -7.10 0.64 -8.33
CA GLU A 131 -7.10 -0.82 -8.38
C GLU A 131 -6.57 -1.43 -7.07
N VAL A 132 -5.61 -0.76 -6.41
CA VAL A 132 -5.07 -1.18 -5.09
C VAL A 132 -6.13 -1.06 -4.00
N HIS A 133 -6.89 0.05 -4.00
CA HIS A 133 -7.97 0.24 -3.05
C HIS A 133 -9.05 -0.82 -3.22
N GLU A 134 -9.49 -1.05 -4.45
CA GLU A 134 -10.52 -2.04 -4.76
C GLU A 134 -10.08 -3.45 -4.34
N LEU A 135 -8.81 -3.81 -4.54
CA LEU A 135 -8.26 -5.08 -4.05
C LEU A 135 -8.37 -5.18 -2.52
N ILE A 136 -7.85 -4.17 -1.81
CA ILE A 136 -7.83 -4.17 -0.35
C ILE A 136 -9.26 -4.23 0.20
N ASP A 137 -10.19 -3.47 -0.37
CA ASP A 137 -11.60 -3.49 0.03
C ASP A 137 -12.25 -4.85 -0.22
N ALA A 138 -11.98 -5.46 -1.37
CA ALA A 138 -12.49 -6.79 -1.68
C ALA A 138 -11.95 -7.87 -0.73
N ILE A 139 -10.70 -7.77 -0.30
CA ILE A 139 -10.10 -8.70 0.67
C ILE A 139 -10.73 -8.50 2.05
N ILE A 140 -10.79 -7.25 2.53
CA ILE A 140 -11.32 -6.93 3.87
C ILE A 140 -12.82 -7.23 3.97
N SER A 141 -13.56 -7.04 2.88
CA SER A 141 -15.00 -7.27 2.81
C SER A 141 -15.38 -8.69 2.36
N GLU A 142 -14.42 -9.61 2.23
CA GLU A 142 -14.64 -11.01 1.80
C GLU A 142 -15.30 -11.14 0.40
N LYS A 143 -15.10 -10.15 -0.47
CA LYS A 143 -15.65 -10.05 -1.83
C LYS A 143 -14.60 -10.26 -2.94
N PHE A 144 -13.52 -10.97 -2.62
CA PHE A 144 -12.45 -11.20 -3.60
C PHE A 144 -12.91 -11.97 -4.85
N GLY A 145 -13.94 -12.81 -4.75
CA GLY A 145 -14.58 -13.47 -5.90
C GLY A 145 -15.14 -12.46 -6.91
N GLU A 146 -15.91 -11.48 -6.46
CA GLU A 146 -16.49 -10.41 -7.29
C GLU A 146 -15.39 -9.56 -7.94
N TYR A 147 -14.32 -9.27 -7.18
CA TYR A 147 -13.16 -8.55 -7.68
C TYR A 147 -12.46 -9.28 -8.84
N LYS A 148 -12.24 -10.60 -8.70
CA LYS A 148 -11.65 -11.44 -9.75
C LYS A 148 -12.46 -11.41 -11.04
N GLU A 149 -13.78 -11.52 -10.93
CA GLU A 149 -14.69 -11.49 -12.09
C GLU A 149 -14.68 -10.12 -12.78
N LYS A 150 -14.79 -9.03 -12.01
CA LYS A 150 -14.78 -7.66 -12.52
C LYS A 150 -13.50 -7.35 -13.31
N HIS A 151 -12.35 -7.75 -12.78
CA HIS A 151 -11.03 -7.45 -13.36
C HIS A 151 -10.51 -8.54 -14.32
N LYS A 152 -11.30 -9.59 -14.58
CA LYS A 152 -10.96 -10.70 -15.48
C LYS A 152 -9.58 -11.29 -15.17
N LEU A 153 -9.32 -11.57 -13.90
CA LEU A 153 -8.03 -12.06 -13.46
C LEU A 153 -7.86 -13.54 -13.84
N GLU A 154 -7.17 -13.80 -14.94
CA GLU A 154 -7.00 -15.16 -15.49
C GLU A 154 -5.94 -16.00 -14.73
N LYS A 155 -4.99 -15.35 -14.05
CA LYS A 155 -3.89 -16.01 -13.33
C LYS A 155 -3.82 -15.55 -11.88
N VAL A 156 -4.73 -16.02 -11.04
CA VAL A 156 -4.61 -15.85 -9.58
C VAL A 156 -3.93 -17.09 -9.02
N TYR A 157 -2.67 -16.96 -8.59
CA TYR A 157 -2.00 -18.02 -7.83
C TYR A 157 -2.38 -17.90 -6.36
N GLU A 158 -3.54 -18.44 -6.02
CA GLU A 158 -3.95 -18.62 -4.63
C GLU A 158 -3.07 -19.71 -4.00
N ALA A 159 -2.13 -19.31 -3.14
CA ALA A 159 -1.47 -20.28 -2.28
C ALA A 159 -2.50 -20.80 -1.26
N PRO A 160 -2.64 -22.12 -1.06
CA PRO A 160 -3.71 -22.67 -0.24
C PRO A 160 -3.41 -22.48 1.24
N GLU A 161 -3.92 -21.41 1.86
CA GLU A 161 -4.18 -21.31 3.30
C GLU A 161 -5.43 -20.42 3.51
N PHE A 162 -6.58 -20.96 3.13
CA PHE A 162 -7.86 -20.64 3.78
C PHE A 162 -7.80 -21.24 5.19
N ILE A 163 -7.97 -20.43 6.24
CA ILE A 163 -8.44 -20.97 7.52
C ILE A 163 -9.77 -20.30 7.87
N ASP A 164 -10.73 -21.20 8.02
CA ASP A 164 -12.11 -21.05 8.46
C ASP A 164 -12.22 -20.33 9.82
N PHE A 165 -13.44 -19.88 10.10
CA PHE A 165 -13.98 -19.30 11.34
C PHE A 165 -13.44 -19.94 12.64
N ALA A 166 -12.22 -19.60 13.08
CA ALA A 166 -11.72 -19.97 14.41
C ALA A 166 -10.47 -19.20 14.89
N GLY A 167 -10.01 -18.17 14.17
CA GLY A 167 -8.89 -17.33 14.64
C GLY A 167 -7.49 -17.83 14.28
N GLU A 168 -7.31 -18.44 13.12
CA GLU A 168 -5.97 -18.70 12.56
C GLU A 168 -5.79 -18.02 11.20
N HIS A 169 -4.58 -17.49 11.00
CA HIS A 169 -4.17 -16.52 9.98
C HIS A 169 -4.60 -16.82 8.54
N VAL A 170 -5.27 -15.86 7.90
CA VAL A 170 -5.66 -15.94 6.48
C VAL A 170 -4.47 -15.50 5.63
N ARG A 171 -3.84 -16.44 4.90
CA ARG A 171 -2.74 -16.13 3.98
C ARG A 171 -3.21 -16.10 2.53
N ILE A 172 -3.80 -14.99 2.12
CA ILE A 172 -4.12 -14.78 0.70
C ILE A 172 -2.88 -14.23 0.01
N ARG A 173 -2.37 -14.93 -1.01
CA ARG A 173 -1.40 -14.36 -1.94
C ARG A 173 -2.06 -14.16 -3.31
N VAL A 174 -1.97 -12.95 -3.84
CA VAL A 174 -2.48 -12.58 -5.16
C VAL A 174 -1.30 -12.14 -6.00
N TYR A 175 -1.12 -12.75 -7.17
CA TYR A 175 -0.20 -12.25 -8.19
C TYR A 175 -1.03 -11.78 -9.36
N LEU A 176 -1.06 -10.48 -9.60
CA LEU A 176 -1.56 -9.92 -10.84
C LEU A 176 -0.37 -9.43 -11.66
N ASP A 177 -0.55 -9.28 -12.98
CA ASP A 177 0.50 -8.74 -13.87
C ASP A 177 1.01 -7.36 -13.42
N ARG A 178 0.25 -6.65 -12.57
CA ARG A 178 0.52 -5.27 -12.11
C ARG A 178 0.82 -5.13 -10.61
N PHE A 179 0.59 -6.16 -9.79
CA PHE A 179 0.92 -6.16 -8.35
C PHE A 179 0.95 -7.56 -7.72
N GLU A 180 1.80 -7.73 -6.69
CA GLU A 180 1.86 -8.93 -5.84
C GLU A 180 1.36 -8.56 -4.43
N ALA A 181 0.29 -9.18 -3.95
CA ALA A 181 -0.24 -8.94 -2.62
C ALA A 181 -0.15 -10.19 -1.74
N GLN A 182 0.09 -10.00 -0.44
CA GLN A 182 0.02 -11.04 0.57
C GLN A 182 -0.65 -10.51 1.84
N PHE A 183 -1.69 -11.18 2.32
CA PHE A 183 -2.42 -10.79 3.54
C PHE A 183 -2.18 -11.80 4.68
N TYR A 184 -2.31 -11.38 5.94
CA TYR A 184 -2.06 -12.17 7.17
C TYR A 184 -3.11 -11.94 8.26
#